data_AF-A0A7W4VLR3-F1
#
_entry.id   AF-A0A7W4VLR3-F1
#
_cell.length_a   1.000
_cell.length_b   1.000
_cell.length_c   1.000
_cell.angle_alpha   90.00
_cell.angle_beta   90.00
_cell.angle_gamma   90.00
#
_symmetry.space_group_name_H-M   'P 1'
#
loop_
_entity.id
_entity.type
_entity.pdbx_description
1 polymer ?
#
loop_
_entity_poly.entity_id
_entity_poly.type
_entity_poly.pdbx_seq_one_letter_code
_entity_poly.pdbx_strand_id
1 'polypeptide(L)'
;MPNLDRALVAPASVFASPDHVVRHPRLTLDCKREILWRWAWDEYLLDLALADGMPEGEPPRLPEVKAALRLLNIEWSPDPAAPAMPIPQFEQHDPYLAA
;
A
#
# COMPACT_ATOMS: atom_id res chain seq x y z
N MET A 1 -18.61 2.28 6.97
CA MET A 1 -17.22 2.11 7.46
C MET A 1 -16.33 2.03 6.24
N PRO A 2 -15.09 2.56 6.24
CA PRO A 2 -14.17 2.27 5.15
C PRO A 2 -14.01 0.75 5.02
N ASN A 3 -13.97 0.26 3.78
CA ASN A 3 -13.76 -1.16 3.51
C ASN A 3 -12.29 -1.48 3.83
N LEU A 4 -12.06 -2.05 5.02
CA LEU A 4 -10.72 -2.32 5.53
C LEU A 4 -9.99 -3.34 4.65
N ASP A 5 -10.68 -4.36 4.15
CA ASP A 5 -10.12 -5.35 3.23
C ASP A 5 -9.59 -4.66 1.97
N ARG A 6 -10.36 -3.69 1.43
CA ARG A 6 -9.91 -2.89 0.29
C ARG A 6 -8.75 -1.95 0.64
N ALA A 7 -8.75 -1.36 1.83
CA ALA A 7 -7.66 -0.49 2.29
C ALA A 7 -6.34 -1.25 2.49
N LEU A 8 -6.40 -2.55 2.76
CA LEU A 8 -5.23 -3.42 2.86
C LEU A 8 -4.71 -3.88 1.49
N VAL A 9 -5.52 -3.79 0.43
CA VAL A 9 -5.11 -4.21 -0.92
C VAL A 9 -4.75 -3.02 -1.80
N ALA A 10 -5.52 -1.95 -1.74
CA ALA A 10 -5.35 -0.74 -2.56
C ALA A 10 -5.64 0.50 -1.69
N PRO A 11 -4.73 0.86 -0.76
CA PRO A 11 -4.94 1.97 0.18
C PRO A 11 -5.21 3.32 -0.51
N ALA A 12 -4.50 3.62 -1.60
CA ALA A 12 -4.70 4.82 -2.41
C ALA A 12 -6.09 4.90 -3.08
N SER A 13 -6.77 3.76 -3.29
CA SER A 13 -8.15 3.73 -3.81
C SER A 13 -9.21 4.01 -2.74
N VAL A 14 -8.85 3.92 -1.46
CA VAL A 14 -9.77 4.11 -0.33
C VAL A 14 -9.53 5.45 0.36
N PHE A 15 -8.28 5.87 0.47
CA PHE A 15 -7.89 7.12 1.11
C PHE A 15 -7.24 8.05 0.09
N ALA A 16 -7.72 9.29 0.04
CA ALA A 16 -7.15 10.31 -0.83
C ALA A 16 -5.74 10.77 -0.40
N SER A 17 -5.38 10.56 0.87
CA SER A 17 -4.05 10.90 1.39
C SER A 17 -3.62 9.96 2.53
N PRO A 18 -2.31 9.77 2.73
CA PRO A 18 -1.78 9.00 3.86
C PRO A 18 -2.14 9.61 5.23
N ASP A 19 -2.26 10.94 5.29
CA ASP A 19 -2.68 11.67 6.50
C ASP A 19 -4.12 11.31 6.92
N HIS A 20 -5.02 11.03 5.95
CA HIS A 20 -6.37 10.55 6.28
C HIS A 20 -6.35 9.21 7.02
N VAL A 21 -5.38 8.34 6.75
CA VAL A 21 -5.21 7.06 7.47
C VAL A 21 -4.79 7.34 8.92
N VAL A 22 -3.80 8.22 9.11
CA VAL A 22 -3.29 8.62 10.44
C VAL A 22 -4.41 9.22 11.29
N ARG A 23 -5.19 10.14 10.71
CA ARG A 23 -6.27 10.84 11.41
C ARG A 23 -7.55 10.02 11.58
N HIS A 24 -7.65 8.85 10.93
CA HIS A 24 -8.89 8.09 10.95
C HIS A 24 -9.23 7.62 12.38
N PRO A 25 -10.37 8.05 12.97
CA PRO A 25 -10.67 7.80 14.38
C PRO A 25 -11.10 6.35 14.65
N ARG A 26 -11.50 5.60 13.61
CA ARG A 26 -11.98 4.21 13.73
C ARG A 26 -10.93 3.16 13.42
N LEU A 27 -9.73 3.56 13.00
CA LEU A 27 -8.64 2.61 12.77
C LEU A 27 -7.81 2.47 14.04
N THR A 28 -7.50 1.23 14.41
CA THR A 28 -6.52 0.96 15.46
C THR A 28 -5.14 1.37 14.98
N LEU A 29 -4.21 1.55 15.92
CA LEU A 29 -2.83 1.88 15.58
C LEU A 29 -2.25 0.83 14.62
N ASP A 30 -2.38 -0.46 14.92
CA ASP A 30 -1.92 -1.56 14.05
C ASP A 30 -2.51 -1.50 12.63
N CYS A 31 -3.81 -1.23 12.48
CA CYS A 31 -4.43 -1.08 11.16
C CYS A 31 -3.84 0.10 10.38
N LYS A 32 -3.60 1.24 11.06
CA LYS A 32 -2.97 2.41 10.41
C LYS A 32 -1.56 2.08 9.94
N ARG A 33 -0.80 1.34 10.76
CA ARG A 33 0.56 0.90 10.42
C ARG A 33 0.55 0.00 9.19
N GLU A 34 -0.28 -1.02 9.19
CA GLU A 34 -0.37 -1.99 8.08
C GLU A 34 -0.77 -1.32 6.76
N ILE A 35 -1.81 -0.46 6.79
CA ILE A 35 -2.29 0.27 5.61
C ILE A 35 -1.17 1.16 5.03
N LEU A 36 -0.51 1.94 5.89
CA LEU A 36 0.56 2.84 5.44
C LEU A 36 1.82 2.07 4.99
N TRP A 37 2.12 0.93 5.60
CA TRP A 37 3.25 0.08 5.21
C TRP A 37 3.07 -0.48 3.81
N ARG A 38 1.87 -1.00 3.51
CA ARG A 38 1.51 -1.50 2.19
C ARG A 38 1.49 -0.39 1.15
N TRP A 39 0.91 0.76 1.50
CA TRP A 39 0.92 1.92 0.62
C TRP A 39 2.36 2.35 0.28
N ALA A 40 3.26 2.39 1.26
CA ALA A 40 4.65 2.75 1.02
C ALA A 40 5.36 1.75 0.09
N TRP A 41 4.97 0.47 0.15
CA TRP A 41 5.45 -0.55 -0.79
C TRP A 41 4.96 -0.31 -2.22
N ASP A 42 3.67 -0.03 -2.41
CA ASP A 42 3.09 0.25 -3.73
C ASP A 42 3.76 1.47 -4.39
N GLU A 43 3.93 2.57 -3.64
CA GLU A 43 4.58 3.78 -4.14
C GLU A 43 6.07 3.56 -4.43
N TYR A 44 6.73 2.67 -3.67
CA TYR A 44 8.11 2.30 -3.93
C TYR A 44 8.25 1.47 -5.22
N LEU A 45 7.31 0.57 -5.50
CA LEU A 45 7.29 -0.17 -6.76
C LEU A 45 7.07 0.77 -7.95
N LEU A 46 6.22 1.80 -7.81
CA LEU A 46 6.05 2.84 -8.83
C LEU A 46 7.32 3.67 -9.03
N ASP A 47 8.02 4.02 -7.94
CA ASP A 47 9.30 4.74 -7.99
C ASP A 47 10.38 3.92 -8.69
N LEU A 48 10.43 2.60 -8.43
CA LEU A 48 11.32 1.67 -9.10
C LEU A 48 11.00 1.55 -10.60
N ALA A 49 9.72 1.43 -10.97
CA ALA A 49 9.28 1.39 -12.36
C ALA A 49 9.61 2.70 -13.11
N LEU A 50 9.45 3.85 -12.44
CA LEU A 50 9.87 5.15 -12.96
C LEU A 50 11.39 5.19 -13.20
N ALA A 51 12.18 4.70 -12.24
CA ALA A 51 13.63 4.64 -12.33
C ALA A 51 14.13 3.70 -13.43
N ASP A 52 13.39 2.62 -13.71
CA ASP A 52 13.67 1.66 -14.79
C ASP A 52 13.20 2.16 -16.18
N GLY A 53 12.66 3.38 -16.25
CA GLY A 53 12.23 4.00 -17.51
C GLY A 53 10.89 3.48 -18.05
N MET A 54 10.08 2.85 -17.20
CA MET A 54 8.71 2.42 -17.49
C MET A 54 7.71 3.26 -16.69
N PRO A 55 7.57 4.57 -16.97
CA PRO A 55 6.62 5.40 -16.25
C PRO A 55 5.19 5.02 -16.62
N GLU A 56 4.43 4.54 -15.64
CA GLU A 56 2.98 4.40 -15.78
C GLU A 56 2.30 5.31 -14.74
N GLY A 57 1.69 6.40 -15.21
CA GLY A 57 0.79 7.23 -14.39
C GLY A 57 1.41 8.40 -13.62
N GLU A 58 0.78 8.75 -12.49
CA GLU A 58 1.16 9.86 -11.61
C GLU A 58 2.46 9.57 -10.85
N PRO A 59 3.24 10.61 -10.50
CA PRO A 59 4.49 10.44 -9.76
C PRO A 59 4.24 9.81 -8.38
N PRO A 60 5.16 8.93 -7.92
CA PRO A 60 4.99 8.22 -6.67
C PRO A 60 4.92 9.18 -5.48
N ARG A 61 3.97 8.94 -4.58
CA ARG A 61 3.69 9.73 -3.38
C ARG A 61 4.40 9.18 -2.15
N LEU A 62 5.46 8.40 -2.35
CA LEU A 62 6.28 7.77 -1.31
C LEU A 62 6.73 8.75 -0.18
N PRO A 63 7.12 10.01 -0.46
CA PRO A 63 7.47 10.95 0.60
C PRO A 63 6.33 11.26 1.57
N GLU A 64 5.09 11.34 1.06
CA GLU A 64 3.89 11.60 1.85
C GLU A 64 3.57 10.41 2.77
N VAL A 65 3.69 9.18 2.24
CA VAL A 65 3.44 7.96 3.03
C VAL A 65 4.50 7.79 4.12
N LYS A 66 5.78 8.03 3.80
CA LYS A 66 6.89 8.02 4.78
C LYS A 66 6.66 9.04 5.90
N ALA A 67 6.17 10.24 5.58
CA ALA A 67 5.83 11.24 6.58
C ALA A 67 4.70 10.77 7.51
N ALA A 68 3.66 10.14 6.96
CA ALA A 68 2.57 9.56 7.74
C ALA A 68 3.04 8.42 8.66
N LEU A 69 3.95 7.55 8.21
CA LEU A 69 4.55 6.50 9.05
C LEU A 69 5.37 7.08 10.20
N ARG A 70 6.12 8.16 9.96
CA ARG A 70 6.84 8.88 11.03
C ARG A 70 5.92 9.47 12.09
N LEU A 71 4.72 9.94 11.71
CA LEU A 71 3.71 10.40 12.68
C LEU A 71 3.21 9.27 13.59
N LEU A 72 3.31 8.01 13.13
CA LEU A 72 3.01 6.83 13.95
C LEU A 72 4.24 6.26 14.66
N ASN A 73 5.36 6.99 14.66
CA ASN A 73 6.64 6.60 15.25
C ASN A 73 7.22 5.31 14.64
N ILE A 74 7.07 5.16 13.31
CA ILE A 74 7.63 4.06 12.53
C ILE A 74 8.52 4.63 11.44
N GLU A 75 9.70 4.04 11.29
CA GLU A 75 10.51 4.25 10.12
C GLU A 75 10.23 3.15 9.11
N TRP A 76 9.94 3.56 7.87
CA TRP A 76 9.78 2.65 6.76
C TRP A 76 11.11 2.56 6.02
N SER A 77 11.63 1.33 5.91
CA SER A 77 12.78 1.00 5.09
C SER A 77 12.41 -0.21 4.24
N PRO A 78 12.48 -0.13 2.90
CA PRO A 78 12.44 -1.32 2.08
C PRO A 78 13.73 -2.09 2.36
N ASP A 79 13.66 -3.41 2.50
CA ASP A 79 14.87 -4.24 2.49
C ASP A 79 15.39 -4.23 1.04
N PRO A 80 16.62 -3.73 0.79
CA PRO A 80 17.18 -3.69 -0.56
C PRO A 80 17.38 -5.08 -1.18
N ALA A 81 17.36 -6.15 -0.36
CA ALA A 81 17.43 -7.53 -0.79
C ALA A 81 16.06 -8.24 -0.85
N ALA A 82 14.96 -7.58 -0.47
CA ALA A 82 13.65 -8.15 -0.68
C ALA A 82 13.38 -8.23 -2.18
N PRO A 83 13.27 -9.43 -2.79
CA PRO A 83 12.71 -9.50 -4.13
C PRO A 83 11.35 -8.80 -4.07
N ALA A 84 10.99 -8.04 -5.11
CA ALA A 84 9.62 -7.56 -5.28
C ALA A 84 8.72 -8.79 -5.15
N MET A 85 8.18 -9.01 -3.96
CA MET A 85 7.44 -10.22 -3.65
C MET A 85 6.35 -10.28 -4.70
N PRO A 86 6.27 -11.36 -5.50
CA PRO A 86 5.17 -11.48 -6.43
C PRO A 86 3.92 -11.36 -5.57
N ILE A 87 3.06 -10.38 -5.89
CA ILE A 87 1.73 -10.27 -5.29
C ILE A 87 1.19 -11.69 -5.31
N PRO A 88 0.87 -12.32 -4.16
CA PRO A 88 0.31 -13.65 -4.19
C PRO A 88 -0.92 -13.52 -5.08
N GLN A 89 -0.85 -14.14 -6.24
CA GLN A 89 -2.01 -14.36 -7.07
C GLN A 89 -2.91 -15.18 -6.17
N PHE A 90 -3.85 -14.52 -5.50
CA PHE A 90 -4.95 -15.22 -4.87
C PHE A 90 -5.64 -15.90 -6.03
N GLU A 91 -5.27 -17.16 -6.27
CA GLU A 91 -5.86 -18.04 -7.25
C GLU A 91 -7.36 -17.92 -7.03
N GLN A 92 -8.04 -17.20 -7.92
CA GLN A 92 -9.49 -17.09 -7.89
C GLN A 92 -9.99 -18.49 -8.20
N HIS A 93 -10.24 -19.27 -7.15
CA HIS A 93 -10.83 -20.58 -7.28
C HIS A 93 -12.28 -20.38 -7.71
N ASP A 94 -12.50 -20.28 -9.02
CA ASP A 94 -13.82 -20.30 -9.66
C ASP A 94 -14.48 -21.66 -9.40
N PRO A 95 -15.56 -21.75 -8.59
CA PRO A 95 -16.21 -23.03 -8.29
C PRO A 95 -17.38 -23.28 -9.25
N TYR A 96 -17.23 -23.06 -10.56
CA TYR A 96 -18.36 -23.16 -11.50
C TYR A 96 -18.04 -23.67 -12.91
N LEU A 97 -17.30 -24.79 -13.01
CA LEU A 97 -17.22 -25.55 -14.26
C LEU A 97 -17.40 -27.06 -14.02
N ALA A 98 -18.62 -27.42 -13.62
CA ALA A 98 -19.15 -28.76 -13.83
C ALA A 98 -20.64 -28.65 -14.19
N ALA A 99 -20.93 -28.68 -15.49
CA ALA A 99 -22.23 -29.03 -16.06
C ALA A 99 -22.00 -29.80 -17.36
#